data_AF-A0A7C6SB52-F1
#
_entry.id   AF-A0A7C6SB52-F1
#
_cell.length_a   1.000
_cell.length_b   1.000
_cell.length_c   1.000
_cell.angle_alpha   90.00
_cell.angle_beta   90.00
_cell.angle_gamma   90.00
#
_symmetry.space_group_name_H-M   'P 1'
#
loop_
_entity.id
_entity.type
_entity.pdbx_description
1 polymer ?
#
loop_
_entity_poly.entity_id
_entity_poly.type
_entity_poly.pdbx_seq_one_letter_code
_entity_poly.pdbx_strand_id
1 'polypeptide(L)'
;MTDYIVELYSGAGESTSFFSIGMMILGVAGMWKMFEKAGEPGWAALIPFYNIYKLCQISIGNGWMVLLALFIPVPILGLITLAVLLYLLAVNTAAAFGKPKIWAVGLFFLSSIFYCILGFGDAEYYGPQGIGDNRSDEDREAKTVDFEVINHNHNDTFEEVEDIDVDKTE
;
A
#
# COMPACT_ATOMS: atom_id res chain seq x y z
N MET A 1 -24.03 8.93 -47.25
CA MET A 1 -22.78 8.39 -46.65
C MET A 1 -22.63 8.87 -45.22
N THR A 2 -22.94 10.13 -44.92
CA THR A 2 -22.96 10.72 -43.57
C THR A 2 -24.02 10.16 -42.62
N ASP A 3 -25.21 9.81 -43.10
CA ASP A 3 -26.27 9.31 -42.20
C ASP A 3 -26.02 7.88 -41.71
N TYR A 4 -25.39 7.04 -42.54
CA TYR A 4 -25.00 5.66 -42.20
C TYR A 4 -23.90 5.59 -41.14
N ILE A 5 -22.92 6.52 -41.19
CA ILE A 5 -21.91 6.63 -40.13
C ILE A 5 -22.54 7.12 -38.83
N VAL A 6 -23.48 8.09 -38.86
CA VAL A 6 -24.20 8.53 -37.65
C VAL A 6 -25.04 7.40 -37.04
N GLU A 7 -25.72 6.57 -37.85
CA GLU A 7 -26.50 5.42 -37.38
C GLU A 7 -25.63 4.29 -36.79
N LEU A 8 -24.45 4.05 -37.37
CA LEU A 8 -23.46 3.10 -36.85
C LEU A 8 -22.87 3.57 -35.50
N TYR A 9 -22.67 4.88 -35.34
CA TYR A 9 -22.21 5.49 -34.09
C TYR A 9 -23.33 5.60 -33.04
N SER A 10 -24.59 5.82 -33.45
CA SER A 10 -25.73 5.90 -32.52
C SER A 10 -26.15 4.52 -32.01
N GLY A 11 -26.18 3.48 -32.85
CA GLY A 11 -26.51 2.11 -32.45
C GLY A 11 -25.42 1.44 -31.60
N ALA A 12 -24.14 1.83 -31.79
CA ALA A 12 -23.03 1.37 -30.96
C ALA A 12 -22.90 2.13 -29.63
N GLY A 13 -23.45 3.34 -29.53
CA GLY A 13 -23.34 4.22 -28.35
C GLY A 13 -24.23 3.80 -27.17
N GLU A 14 -25.39 3.19 -27.44
CA GLU A 14 -26.36 2.86 -26.39
C GLU A 14 -25.90 1.66 -25.55
N SER A 15 -25.40 0.60 -26.20
CA SER A 15 -24.90 -0.62 -25.54
C SER A 15 -23.62 -0.38 -24.74
N THR A 16 -22.73 0.46 -25.27
CA THR A 16 -21.44 0.80 -24.64
C THR A 16 -21.62 1.71 -23.42
N SER A 17 -22.71 2.48 -23.37
CA SER A 17 -23.04 3.34 -22.23
C SER A 17 -23.43 2.56 -20.98
N PHE A 18 -24.27 1.52 -21.09
CA PHE A 18 -24.63 0.68 -19.94
C PHE A 18 -23.45 -0.14 -19.42
N PHE A 19 -22.64 -0.69 -20.32
CA PHE A 19 -21.45 -1.46 -19.96
C PHE A 19 -20.38 -0.58 -19.26
N SER A 20 -20.14 0.63 -19.77
CA SER A 20 -19.17 1.56 -19.17
C SER A 20 -19.61 2.05 -17.79
N ILE A 21 -20.91 2.34 -17.59
CA ILE A 21 -21.48 2.67 -16.28
C ILE A 21 -21.34 1.49 -15.30
N GLY A 22 -21.62 0.26 -15.75
CA GLY A 22 -21.43 -0.94 -14.92
C GLY A 22 -19.98 -1.12 -14.47
N MET A 23 -19.02 -0.97 -15.38
CA MET A 23 -17.58 -1.02 -15.08
C MET A 23 -17.15 0.11 -14.13
N MET A 24 -17.73 1.30 -14.27
CA MET A 24 -17.46 2.44 -13.38
C MET A 24 -17.96 2.14 -11.95
N ILE A 25 -19.18 1.63 -11.81
CA ILE A 25 -19.75 1.27 -10.50
C ILE A 25 -18.95 0.15 -9.84
N LEU A 26 -18.54 -0.87 -10.60
CA LEU A 26 -17.68 -1.94 -10.07
C LEU A 26 -16.33 -1.39 -9.60
N GLY A 27 -15.69 -0.51 -10.39
CA GLY A 27 -14.45 0.14 -10.00
C GLY A 27 -14.57 0.97 -8.72
N VAL A 28 -15.65 1.75 -8.59
CA VAL A 28 -15.95 2.52 -7.38
C VAL A 28 -16.25 1.61 -6.19
N ALA A 29 -17.01 0.52 -6.39
CA ALA A 29 -17.34 -0.44 -5.33
C ALA A 29 -16.08 -1.17 -4.82
N GLY A 30 -15.18 -1.56 -5.71
CA GLY A 30 -13.90 -2.15 -5.33
C GLY A 30 -13.01 -1.19 -4.56
N MET A 31 -12.95 0.05 -5.01
CA MET A 31 -12.21 1.11 -4.32
C MET A 31 -12.81 1.44 -2.96
N TRP A 32 -14.14 1.47 -2.85
CA TRP A 32 -14.87 1.63 -1.59
C TRP A 32 -14.50 0.50 -0.61
N LYS A 33 -14.51 -0.76 -1.06
CA LYS A 33 -14.11 -1.89 -0.22
C LYS A 33 -12.65 -1.84 0.21
N MET A 34 -11.77 -1.39 -0.67
CA MET A 34 -10.36 -1.18 -0.33
C MET A 34 -10.21 -0.12 0.78
N PHE A 35 -10.96 0.98 0.69
CA PHE A 35 -10.98 2.01 1.74
C PHE A 35 -11.54 1.49 3.06
N GLU A 36 -12.65 0.74 3.05
CA GLU A 36 -13.20 0.13 4.26
C GLU A 36 -12.19 -0.81 4.93
N LYS A 37 -11.42 -1.58 4.15
CA LYS A 37 -10.35 -2.44 4.67
C LYS A 37 -9.20 -1.67 5.32
N ALA A 38 -8.90 -0.49 4.81
CA ALA A 38 -7.91 0.41 5.39
C ALA A 38 -8.43 1.22 6.59
N GLY A 39 -9.70 1.02 7.00
CA GLY A 39 -10.32 1.77 8.10
C GLY A 39 -10.72 3.20 7.72
N GLU A 40 -10.80 3.51 6.43
CA GLU A 40 -11.13 4.84 5.90
C GLU A 40 -12.54 4.83 5.26
N PRO A 41 -13.21 6.00 5.17
CA PRO A 41 -14.57 6.05 4.66
C PRO A 41 -14.63 5.77 3.16
N GLY A 42 -15.34 4.71 2.76
CA GLY A 42 -15.43 4.29 1.35
C GLY A 42 -16.12 5.28 0.41
N TRP A 43 -16.96 6.19 0.93
CA TRP A 43 -17.53 7.29 0.15
C TRP A 43 -16.45 8.24 -0.40
N ALA A 44 -15.24 8.21 0.15
CA ALA A 44 -14.12 9.00 -0.35
C ALA A 44 -13.77 8.67 -1.81
N ALA A 45 -14.09 7.45 -2.29
CA ALA A 45 -13.88 7.04 -3.67
C ALA A 45 -14.64 7.89 -4.70
N LEU A 46 -15.80 8.45 -4.32
CA LEU A 46 -16.67 9.23 -5.21
C LEU A 46 -16.11 10.62 -5.52
N ILE A 47 -15.33 11.21 -4.62
CA ILE A 47 -14.82 12.58 -4.76
C ILE A 47 -13.37 12.52 -5.27
N PRO A 48 -13.07 12.97 -6.50
CA PRO A 48 -11.75 12.80 -7.12
C PRO A 48 -10.58 13.32 -6.27
N PHE A 49 -10.72 14.50 -5.68
CA PHE A 49 -9.65 15.10 -4.86
C PHE A 49 -9.50 14.41 -3.50
N TYR A 50 -10.61 14.08 -2.85
CA TYR A 50 -10.60 13.44 -1.54
C TYR A 50 -10.15 11.98 -1.63
N ASN A 51 -10.49 11.32 -2.74
CA ASN A 51 -10.03 9.99 -3.10
C ASN A 51 -8.50 9.91 -3.11
N ILE A 52 -7.82 10.79 -3.85
CA ILE A 52 -6.35 10.81 -3.94
C ILE A 52 -5.72 11.13 -2.58
N TYR A 53 -6.32 12.06 -1.82
CA TYR A 53 -5.86 12.40 -0.48
C TYR A 53 -5.92 11.18 0.45
N LYS A 54 -7.06 10.48 0.50
CA LYS A 54 -7.23 9.28 1.31
C LYS A 54 -6.35 8.13 0.84
N LEU A 55 -6.28 7.86 -0.45
CA LEU A 55 -5.32 6.91 -1.03
C LEU A 55 -3.88 7.16 -0.54
N CYS A 56 -3.45 8.42 -0.51
CA CYS A 56 -2.11 8.78 -0.03
C CYS A 56 -1.96 8.58 1.48
N GLN A 57 -2.99 8.91 2.26
CA GLN A 57 -3.02 8.64 3.70
C GLN A 57 -2.86 7.13 3.99
N ILE A 58 -3.54 6.28 3.22
CA ILE A 58 -3.51 4.83 3.39
C ILE A 58 -2.19 4.22 2.89
N SER A 59 -1.65 4.76 1.80
CA SER A 59 -0.47 4.18 1.15
C SER A 59 0.84 4.64 1.79
N ILE A 60 0.93 5.90 2.20
CA ILE A 60 2.18 6.54 2.65
C ILE A 60 2.07 7.07 4.10
N GLY A 61 0.85 7.19 4.64
CA GLY A 61 0.63 7.78 5.97
C GLY A 61 0.64 9.30 5.96
N ASN A 62 1.01 9.94 4.84
CA ASN A 62 1.14 11.39 4.75
C ASN A 62 0.42 11.96 3.52
N GLY A 63 -0.84 12.37 3.69
CA GLY A 63 -1.66 12.97 2.63
C GLY A 63 -1.21 14.35 2.15
N TRP A 64 -0.29 15.02 2.85
CA TRP A 64 0.21 16.36 2.50
C TRP A 64 1.12 16.36 1.26
N MET A 65 1.76 15.23 0.93
CA MET A 65 2.61 15.11 -0.25
C MET A 65 1.85 15.30 -1.56
N VAL A 66 0.58 14.87 -1.61
CA VAL A 66 -0.31 15.10 -2.78
C VAL A 66 -0.66 16.57 -2.91
N LEU A 67 -0.92 17.27 -1.79
CA LEU A 67 -1.21 18.71 -1.83
C LEU A 67 -0.01 19.50 -2.34
N LEU A 68 1.21 19.14 -1.91
CA LEU A 68 2.44 19.73 -2.45
C LEU A 68 2.62 19.42 -3.95
N ALA A 69 2.36 18.18 -4.38
CA ALA A 69 2.44 17.82 -5.79
C ALA A 69 1.41 18.55 -6.67
N LEU A 70 0.20 18.80 -6.16
CA LEU A 70 -0.86 19.53 -6.84
C LEU A 70 -0.59 21.05 -6.92
N PHE A 71 0.09 21.60 -5.91
CA PHE A 71 0.38 23.04 -5.82
C PHE A 71 1.62 23.45 -6.62
N ILE A 72 2.43 22.50 -7.09
CA ILE A 72 3.56 22.75 -7.99
C ILE A 72 3.00 22.99 -9.41
N PRO A 73 2.98 24.26 -9.91
CA PRO A 73 2.37 24.56 -11.19
C PRO A 73 3.43 24.39 -12.28
N VAL A 74 3.67 23.14 -12.69
CA VAL A 74 4.54 22.88 -13.85
C VAL A 74 3.69 22.40 -15.02
N PRO A 75 3.30 23.28 -15.95
CA PRO A 75 2.31 22.96 -16.98
C PRO A 75 2.78 21.93 -18.02
N ILE A 76 4.10 21.76 -18.21
CA ILE A 76 4.67 20.85 -19.22
C ILE A 76 5.09 19.50 -18.59
N LEU A 77 5.59 19.53 -17.34
CA LEU A 77 5.87 18.31 -16.55
C LEU A 77 4.66 17.81 -15.77
N GLY A 78 3.55 18.57 -15.71
CA GLY A 78 2.40 18.30 -14.84
C GLY A 78 1.75 16.94 -15.09
N LEU A 79 1.65 16.51 -16.35
CA LEU A 79 1.14 15.18 -16.68
C LEU A 79 2.11 14.07 -16.24
N ILE A 80 3.42 14.31 -16.39
CA ILE A 80 4.46 13.36 -16.00
C ILE A 80 4.54 13.25 -14.47
N THR A 81 4.51 14.37 -13.75
CA THR A 81 4.52 14.40 -12.29
C THR A 81 3.26 13.75 -11.72
N LEU A 82 2.09 13.99 -12.33
CA LEU A 82 0.85 13.30 -11.98
C LEU A 82 0.98 11.78 -12.21
N ALA A 83 1.50 11.35 -13.36
CA ALA A 83 1.70 9.94 -13.67
C ALA A 83 2.67 9.26 -12.71
N VAL A 84 3.79 9.91 -12.38
CA VAL A 84 4.77 9.42 -11.40
C VAL A 84 4.14 9.34 -10.01
N LEU A 85 3.35 10.33 -9.60
CA LEU A 85 2.65 10.31 -8.31
C LEU A 85 1.66 9.14 -8.23
N LEU A 86 0.86 8.92 -9.27
CA LEU A 86 -0.09 7.80 -9.34
C LEU A 86 0.64 6.45 -9.32
N TYR A 87 1.78 6.34 -10.00
CA TYR A 87 2.62 5.15 -9.97
C TYR A 87 3.21 4.91 -8.57
N LEU A 88 3.73 5.94 -7.91
CA LEU A 88 4.24 5.82 -6.53
C LEU A 88 3.13 5.44 -5.55
N LEU A 89 1.93 6.00 -5.70
CA LEU A 89 0.75 5.58 -4.95
C LEU A 89 0.48 4.10 -5.16
N ALA A 90 0.46 3.61 -6.41
CA ALA A 90 0.24 2.19 -6.70
C ALA A 90 1.31 1.29 -6.08
N VAL A 91 2.59 1.72 -6.08
CA VAL A 91 3.70 0.99 -5.45
C VAL A 91 3.51 0.93 -3.93
N ASN A 92 3.19 2.06 -3.31
CA ASN A 92 3.02 2.13 -1.87
C ASN A 92 1.73 1.46 -1.40
N THR A 93 0.64 1.54 -2.18
CA THR A 93 -0.57 0.75 -1.92
C THR A 93 -0.25 -0.74 -1.99
N ALA A 94 0.43 -1.20 -3.05
CA ALA A 94 0.83 -2.61 -3.15
C ALA A 94 1.71 -3.04 -1.96
N ALA A 95 2.64 -2.20 -1.53
CA ALA A 95 3.48 -2.44 -0.36
C ALA A 95 2.66 -2.49 0.95
N ALA A 96 1.68 -1.60 1.12
CA ALA A 96 0.79 -1.56 2.28
C ALA A 96 -0.11 -2.81 2.38
N PHE A 97 -0.42 -3.45 1.26
CA PHE A 97 -1.11 -4.75 1.21
C PHE A 97 -0.14 -5.95 1.14
N GLY A 98 1.16 -5.75 1.35
CA GLY A 98 2.17 -6.82 1.36
C GLY A 98 2.42 -7.50 0.01
N LYS A 99 2.07 -6.85 -1.11
CA LYS A 99 2.21 -7.39 -2.48
C LYS A 99 3.52 -6.91 -3.15
N PRO A 100 4.11 -7.73 -4.05
CA PRO A 100 5.36 -7.38 -4.73
C PRO A 100 5.17 -6.23 -5.74
N LYS A 101 6.24 -5.50 -6.07
CA LYS A 101 6.21 -4.32 -6.96
C LYS A 101 5.56 -4.55 -8.34
N ILE A 102 5.57 -5.78 -8.85
CA ILE A 102 4.88 -6.13 -10.11
C ILE A 102 3.35 -5.90 -10.02
N TRP A 103 2.76 -6.05 -8.82
CA TRP A 103 1.35 -5.71 -8.58
C TRP A 103 1.09 -4.22 -8.75
N ALA A 104 2.06 -3.36 -8.43
CA ALA A 104 1.94 -1.91 -8.62
C ALA A 104 1.84 -1.53 -10.11
N VAL A 105 2.59 -2.23 -10.97
CA VAL A 105 2.49 -2.05 -12.42
C VAL A 105 1.11 -2.46 -12.92
N GLY A 106 0.57 -3.56 -12.39
CA GLY A 106 -0.81 -3.99 -12.62
C GLY A 106 -1.85 -2.97 -12.14
N LEU A 107 -1.67 -2.40 -10.95
CA LEU A 107 -2.49 -1.30 -10.44
C LEU A 107 -2.38 -0.05 -11.31
N PHE A 108 -1.21 0.26 -11.85
CA PHE A 108 -1.05 1.46 -12.67
C PHE A 108 -1.75 1.32 -14.03
N PHE A 109 -1.63 0.16 -14.67
CA PHE A 109 -2.23 -0.09 -15.98
C PHE A 109 -3.72 -0.49 -15.91
N LEU A 110 -4.13 -1.14 -14.83
CA LEU A 110 -5.45 -1.75 -14.65
C LEU A 110 -6.01 -1.46 -13.25
N SER A 111 -5.90 -0.19 -12.85
CA SER A 111 -6.23 0.33 -11.52
C SER A 111 -7.59 -0.13 -10.99
N SER A 112 -8.66 0.05 -11.76
CA SER A 112 -10.02 -0.30 -11.32
C SER A 112 -10.16 -1.77 -10.91
N ILE A 113 -9.58 -2.69 -11.68
CA ILE A 113 -9.70 -4.13 -11.42
C ILE A 113 -8.82 -4.54 -10.24
N PHE A 114 -7.59 -4.04 -10.18
CA PHE A 114 -6.69 -4.36 -9.07
C PHE A 114 -7.17 -3.78 -7.73
N TYR A 115 -7.77 -2.58 -7.72
CA TYR A 115 -8.42 -2.06 -6.52
C TYR A 115 -9.61 -2.93 -6.09
N CYS A 116 -10.39 -3.48 -7.03
CA CYS A 116 -11.41 -4.47 -6.70
C CYS A 116 -10.81 -5.74 -6.09
N ILE A 117 -9.72 -6.25 -6.66
CA ILE A 117 -9.05 -7.46 -6.14
C ILE A 117 -8.47 -7.22 -4.74
N LEU A 118 -7.91 -6.04 -4.47
CA LEU A 118 -7.45 -5.69 -3.13
C LEU A 118 -8.62 -5.51 -2.15
N GLY A 119 -9.68 -4.84 -2.58
CA GLY A 119 -10.87 -4.56 -1.79
C GLY A 119 -11.70 -5.79 -1.45
N PHE A 120 -11.96 -6.67 -2.41
CA PHE A 120 -12.78 -7.87 -2.24
C PHE A 120 -11.97 -9.15 -2.01
N GLY A 121 -10.69 -9.17 -2.39
CA GLY A 121 -9.85 -10.36 -2.23
C GLY A 121 -9.37 -10.55 -0.80
N ASP A 122 -8.50 -11.53 -0.58
CA ASP A 122 -7.96 -11.89 0.74
C ASP A 122 -6.75 -11.03 1.17
N ALA A 123 -6.56 -9.87 0.52
CA ALA A 123 -5.46 -8.98 0.86
C ALA A 123 -5.77 -8.24 2.17
N GLU A 124 -4.88 -8.40 3.15
CA GLU A 124 -4.93 -7.73 4.45
C GLU A 124 -4.10 -6.44 4.40
N TYR A 125 -4.54 -5.41 5.13
CA TYR A 125 -3.90 -4.10 5.15
C TYR A 125 -2.92 -4.03 6.33
N TYR A 126 -1.62 -3.91 6.03
CA TYR A 126 -0.53 -3.89 7.02
C TYR A 126 -0.05 -2.48 7.37
N GLY A 127 -0.63 -1.44 6.77
CA GLY A 127 -0.26 -0.05 7.03
C GLY A 127 0.75 0.54 6.03
N PRO A 128 1.03 1.85 6.12
CA PRO A 128 1.80 2.59 5.10
C PRO A 128 3.27 2.19 4.93
N GLN A 129 3.83 1.45 5.89
CA GLN A 129 5.21 0.96 5.87
C GLN A 129 5.33 -0.46 5.27
N GLY A 130 4.18 -1.15 5.06
CA GLY A 130 4.14 -2.53 4.62
C GLY A 130 4.84 -3.50 5.57
N ILE A 131 4.83 -4.80 5.24
CA ILE A 131 5.51 -5.87 6.01
C ILE A 131 7.05 -5.68 6.09
N GLY A 132 7.61 -4.72 5.36
CA GLY A 132 9.06 -4.52 5.23
C GLY A 132 9.77 -3.94 6.44
N ASP A 133 9.06 -3.34 7.40
CA ASP A 133 9.65 -2.71 8.59
C ASP A 133 9.79 -3.68 9.78
N ASN A 134 8.82 -4.58 9.95
CA ASN A 134 8.81 -5.59 11.03
C ASN A 134 10.00 -6.55 10.98
N ARG A 135 10.64 -6.70 9.81
CA ARG A 135 11.84 -7.53 9.69
C ARG A 135 13.01 -6.91 10.44
N SER A 136 13.09 -5.58 10.50
CA SER A 136 14.11 -4.91 11.29
C SER A 136 13.85 -5.00 12.79
N ASP A 137 12.59 -5.17 13.19
CA ASP A 137 12.19 -5.41 14.57
C ASP A 137 12.41 -6.86 14.97
N GLU A 138 12.10 -7.84 14.11
CA GLU A 138 12.46 -9.25 14.30
C GLU A 138 13.98 -9.44 14.32
N ASP A 139 14.72 -8.79 13.40
CA ASP A 139 16.19 -8.82 13.39
C ASP A 139 16.78 -8.08 14.60
N ARG A 140 16.09 -7.06 15.14
CA ARG A 140 16.46 -6.39 16.40
C ARG A 140 16.18 -7.26 17.61
N GLU A 141 15.03 -7.91 17.65
CA GLU A 141 14.60 -8.78 18.75
C GLU A 141 15.48 -10.03 18.80
N ALA A 142 15.76 -10.65 17.65
CA ALA A 142 16.74 -11.73 17.53
C ALA A 142 18.12 -11.30 18.02
N LYS A 143 18.57 -10.09 17.64
CA LYS A 143 19.87 -9.57 18.08
C LYS A 143 19.90 -9.21 19.58
N THR A 144 18.79 -8.75 20.16
CA THR A 144 18.68 -8.49 21.61
C THR A 144 18.62 -9.79 22.40
N VAL A 145 17.88 -10.79 21.92
CA VAL A 145 17.81 -12.12 22.55
C VAL A 145 19.17 -12.81 22.48
N ASP A 146 19.88 -12.75 21.35
CA ASP A 146 21.24 -13.27 21.24
C ASP A 146 22.20 -12.59 22.22
N PHE A 147 22.13 -11.25 22.36
CA PHE A 147 22.98 -10.50 23.30
C PHE A 147 22.65 -10.82 24.76
N GLU A 148 21.37 -10.96 25.11
CA GLU A 148 20.92 -11.30 26.46
C GLU A 148 21.28 -12.74 26.83
N VAL A 149 21.13 -13.70 25.92
CA VAL A 149 21.59 -15.09 26.10
C VAL A 149 23.10 -15.15 26.25
N ILE A 150 23.88 -14.42 25.43
CA ILE A 150 25.35 -14.36 25.57
C ILE A 150 25.75 -13.78 26.92
N ASN A 151 25.09 -12.71 27.38
CA ASN A 151 25.42 -12.06 28.63
C ASN A 151 25.01 -12.90 29.86
N HIS A 152 23.87 -13.60 29.80
CA HIS A 152 23.44 -14.51 30.85
C HIS A 152 24.42 -15.68 31.00
N ASN A 153 24.79 -16.32 29.88
CA ASN A 153 25.71 -17.45 29.87
C ASN A 153 27.14 -17.05 30.29
N HIS A 154 27.52 -15.79 30.11
CA HIS A 154 28.79 -15.26 30.61
C HIS A 154 28.79 -15.12 32.13
N ASN A 155 27.70 -14.67 32.74
CA ASN A 155 27.60 -14.52 34.19
C ASN A 155 27.59 -15.86 34.94
N ASP A 156 26.94 -16.89 34.39
CA ASP A 156 26.89 -18.23 35.00
C ASP A 156 28.29 -18.85 35.11
N THR A 157 29.20 -18.53 34.17
CA THR A 157 30.59 -18.98 34.24
C THR A 157 31.40 -18.30 35.35
N PHE A 158 31.03 -17.11 35.83
CA PHE A 158 31.75 -16.46 36.93
C PHE A 158 31.33 -17.00 38.31
N GLU A 159 30.06 -17.36 38.50
CA GLU A 159 29.60 -17.97 39.75
C GLU A 159 30.26 -19.35 39.97
N GLU A 160 30.45 -20.14 38.92
CA GLU A 160 31.06 -21.48 39.03
C GLU A 160 32.57 -21.44 39.38
N VAL A 161 33.30 -20.37 39.04
CA VAL A 161 34.72 -20.22 39.44
C VAL A 161 34.89 -19.62 40.83
N GLU A 162 33.93 -18.82 41.32
CA GLU A 162 33.99 -18.25 42.67
C GLU A 162 33.78 -19.33 43.75
N ASP A 163 33.03 -20.38 43.43
CA ASP A 163 32.82 -21.55 44.30
C ASP A 163 34.04 -22.51 44.37
N ILE A 164 35.08 -22.32 43.53
CA ILE A 164 36.19 -23.29 43.41
C ILE A 164 37.39 -22.99 44.34
N ASP A 165 37.51 -21.79 44.93
CA ASP A 165 38.79 -21.37 45.56
C ASP A 165 38.73 -20.97 47.06
N VAL A 166 37.86 -21.56 47.88
CA VAL A 166 37.89 -21.31 49.34
C VAL A 166 38.05 -22.55 50.24
N ASP A 167 37.87 -23.77 49.74
CA ASP A 167 37.84 -25.00 50.60
C ASP A 167 39.11 -25.88 50.54
N LYS A 168 40.20 -25.47 49.86
CA LYS A 168 41.39 -26.34 49.66
C LYS A 168 42.70 -25.85 50.26
N THR A 169 42.66 -24.94 51.23
CA THR A 169 43.88 -24.54 51.97
C THR A 169 43.65 -24.66 53.48
N GLU A 170 43.54 -25.90 53.97
CA GLU A 170 43.96 -26.29 55.33
C GLU A 170 45.23 -27.14 55.25
#